data_AF-A0A957S7C1-F1
#
_entry.id   AF-A0A957S7C1-F1
#
_cell.length_a   1.000
_cell.length_b   1.000
_cell.length_c   1.000
_cell.angle_alpha   90.00
_cell.angle_beta   90.00
_cell.angle_gamma   90.00
#
_symmetry.space_group_name_H-M   'P 1'
#
loop_
_entity.id
_entity.type
_entity.pdbx_description
1 polymer ?
#
loop_
_entity_poly.entity_id
_entity_poly.type
_entity_poly.pdbx_seq_one_letter_code
_entity_poly.pdbx_strand_id
1 'polypeptide(L)'
;MKRKLLALLAIPAAVVVGRKLLDELAGQPVLDAAHTGRPQALASQLPLGGELSEELLDILVCPEDKGELELIEGGHYLLNPRNGYRYPIRDGIPIMLIDEGRANRIPV
;
A
#
# COMPACT_ATOMS: atom_id res chain seq x y z
N MET A 1 -52.05 12.57 38.77
CA MET A 1 -50.58 12.49 38.85
C MET A 1 -49.97 11.55 37.78
N LYS A 2 -50.19 11.78 36.47
CA LYS A 2 -49.64 10.89 35.40
C LYS A 2 -49.39 11.63 34.07
N ARG A 3 -48.70 12.77 34.08
CA ARG A 3 -48.39 13.53 32.83
C ARG A 3 -46.89 13.80 32.59
N LYS A 4 -46.00 13.42 33.50
CA LYS A 4 -44.54 13.63 33.35
C LYS A 4 -43.74 12.39 32.94
N LEU A 5 -44.39 11.24 32.71
CA LEU A 5 -43.68 9.95 32.58
C LEU A 5 -43.31 9.57 31.13
N LEU A 6 -43.81 10.25 30.10
CA LEU A 6 -43.55 9.83 28.70
C LEU A 6 -42.32 10.48 28.02
N ALA A 7 -41.69 11.48 28.62
CA ALA A 7 -40.60 12.23 27.95
C ALA A 7 -39.20 11.59 28.07
N LEU A 8 -39.06 10.51 28.85
CA LEU A 8 -37.75 9.89 29.13
C LEU A 8 -37.32 8.79 28.14
N LEU A 9 -38.19 8.37 27.21
CA LEU A 9 -37.89 7.30 26.26
C LEU A 9 -37.44 7.76 24.86
N ALA A 10 -37.54 9.05 24.54
CA ALA A 10 -37.17 9.58 23.22
C ALA A 10 -35.71 10.06 23.10
N ILE A 11 -35.02 10.24 24.24
CA ILE A 11 -33.64 10.71 24.30
C ILE A 11 -32.62 9.73 23.68
N PRO A 12 -32.68 8.39 23.90
CA PRO A 12 -31.65 7.51 23.35
C PRO A 12 -31.67 7.44 21.81
N ALA A 13 -32.84 7.45 21.18
CA ALA A 13 -32.95 7.38 19.71
C ALA A 13 -32.41 8.64 19.01
N ALA A 14 -32.73 9.83 19.54
CA ALA A 14 -32.22 11.10 19.01
C ALA A 14 -30.69 11.22 19.16
N VAL A 15 -30.12 10.73 20.26
CA VAL A 15 -28.67 10.70 20.48
C VAL A 15 -27.96 9.70 19.55
N VAL A 16 -28.57 8.53 19.29
CA VAL A 16 -28.02 7.52 18.38
C VAL A 16 -28.02 8.02 16.93
N VAL A 17 -29.13 8.61 16.47
CA VAL A 17 -29.21 9.20 15.12
C VAL A 17 -28.26 10.38 14.98
N GLY A 18 -28.20 11.26 15.99
CA GLY A 18 -27.28 12.39 16.01
C GLY A 18 -25.81 11.98 15.96
N ARG A 19 -25.40 10.96 16.73
CA ARG A 19 -24.03 10.43 16.69
C ARG A 19 -23.69 9.79 15.35
N LYS A 20 -24.59 8.99 14.78
CA LYS A 20 -24.35 8.35 13.47
C LYS A 20 -24.15 9.39 12.36
N LEU A 21 -24.91 10.48 12.39
CA LEU A 21 -24.74 11.58 11.44
C LEU A 21 -23.46 12.39 11.69
N LEU A 22 -23.05 12.56 12.95
CA LEU A 22 -21.78 13.21 13.30
C LEU A 22 -20.57 12.40 12.84
N ASP A 23 -20.62 11.07 12.99
CA ASP A 23 -19.57 10.15 12.52
C ASP A 23 -19.43 10.18 10.98
N GLU A 24 -20.54 10.38 10.26
CA GLU A 24 -20.57 10.46 8.79
C GLU A 24 -20.07 11.82 8.25
N LEU A 25 -20.30 12.91 8.98
CA LEU A 25 -19.78 14.25 8.64
C LEU A 25 -18.33 14.48 9.08
N ALA A 26 -17.85 13.77 10.11
CA ALA A 26 -16.45 13.79 10.54
C ALA A 26 -15.52 12.93 9.65
N GLY A 27 -16.09 12.21 8.67
CA GLY A 27 -15.42 11.19 7.87
C GLY A 27 -14.61 11.66 6.67
N GLN A 28 -14.23 12.94 6.53
CA GLN A 28 -13.29 13.35 5.47
C GLN A 28 -12.18 14.29 5.96
N PRO A 29 -11.09 13.74 6.55
CA PRO A 29 -9.83 14.45 6.65
C PRO A 29 -9.00 14.16 5.40
N VAL A 30 -9.17 14.95 4.35
CA VAL A 30 -8.39 14.81 3.09
C VAL A 30 -7.06 15.60 3.15
N LEU A 31 -6.81 16.37 4.22
CA LEU A 31 -5.68 17.31 4.28
C LEU A 31 -4.58 16.99 5.32
N ASP A 32 -4.68 15.87 6.05
CA ASP A 32 -3.63 15.42 7.01
C ASP A 32 -3.04 14.01 6.70
N ALA A 33 -3.48 13.35 5.62
CA ALA A 33 -3.17 11.94 5.32
C ALA A 33 -1.99 11.71 4.36
N ALA A 34 -1.21 12.74 4.02
CA ALA A 34 -0.17 12.66 2.98
C ALA A 34 1.00 11.70 3.31
N HIS A 35 1.09 11.17 4.54
CA HIS A 35 2.00 10.07 4.89
C HIS A 35 1.26 8.78 5.32
N THR A 36 -0.07 8.75 5.26
CA THR A 36 -0.91 7.63 5.73
C THR A 36 -1.58 6.87 4.58
N GLY A 37 -1.42 7.31 3.33
CA GLY A 37 -1.58 6.42 2.18
C GLY A 37 -0.32 5.56 2.05
N ARG A 38 -0.44 4.23 1.96
CA ARG A 38 0.71 3.37 1.63
C ARG A 38 1.15 3.68 0.20
N PRO A 39 2.29 4.37 -0.05
CA PRO A 39 2.80 4.54 -1.41
C PRO A 39 2.98 3.19 -2.12
N GLN A 40 3.26 2.12 -1.37
CA GLN A 40 3.34 0.77 -1.91
C GLN A 40 2.01 0.24 -2.47
N ALA A 41 0.85 0.68 -1.96
CA ALA A 41 -0.43 0.26 -2.50
C ALA A 41 -0.66 0.83 -3.91
N LEU A 42 -0.26 2.07 -4.16
CA LEU A 42 -0.32 2.65 -5.50
C LEU A 42 0.65 1.94 -6.45
N ALA A 43 1.89 1.70 -6.00
CA ALA A 43 2.87 0.97 -6.79
C ALA A 43 2.36 -0.42 -7.22
N SER A 44 1.70 -1.15 -6.32
CA SER A 44 1.15 -2.48 -6.62
C SER A 44 0.05 -2.49 -7.70
N GLN A 45 -0.59 -1.35 -7.96
CA GLN A 45 -1.66 -1.21 -8.96
C GLN A 45 -1.16 -0.91 -10.37
N LEU A 46 0.10 -0.48 -10.52
CA LEU A 46 0.70 -0.18 -11.81
C LEU A 46 0.91 -1.46 -12.63
N PRO A 47 0.79 -1.40 -13.96
CA PRO A 47 1.05 -2.56 -14.82
C PRO A 47 2.50 -3.05 -14.65
N LEU A 48 2.69 -4.37 -14.72
CA LEU A 48 4.02 -4.98 -14.66
C LEU A 48 4.76 -4.75 -16.00
N GLY A 49 6.07 -4.53 -15.91
CA GLY A 49 6.95 -4.27 -17.05
C GLY A 49 7.25 -2.77 -17.26
N GLY A 50 7.72 -2.46 -18.47
CA GLY A 50 8.26 -1.15 -18.86
C GLY A 50 9.75 -1.22 -19.18
N GLU A 51 10.27 -0.17 -19.80
CA GLU A 51 11.66 -0.14 -20.27
C GLU A 51 12.60 0.42 -19.21
N LEU A 52 13.73 -0.28 -19.00
CA LEU A 52 14.86 0.20 -18.21
C LEU A 52 16.05 0.39 -19.14
N SER A 53 16.80 1.47 -18.96
CA SER A 53 18.05 1.66 -19.70
C SER A 53 19.12 0.69 -19.22
N GLU A 54 20.00 0.27 -20.12
CA GLU A 54 21.15 -0.59 -19.79
C GLU A 54 22.03 0.05 -18.71
N GLU A 55 22.29 1.37 -18.81
CA GLU A 55 23.05 2.13 -17.82
C GLU A 55 22.45 2.07 -16.41
N LEU A 56 21.11 2.04 -16.30
CA LEU A 56 20.44 1.92 -15.01
C LEU A 56 20.60 0.51 -14.46
N LEU A 57 20.44 -0.51 -15.31
CA LEU A 57 20.60 -1.91 -14.89
C LEU A 57 22.00 -2.18 -14.32
N ASP A 58 23.03 -1.58 -14.91
CA ASP A 58 24.42 -1.72 -14.48
C ASP A 58 24.70 -1.16 -13.08
N ILE A 59 23.90 -0.19 -12.60
CA ILE A 59 24.06 0.40 -11.27
C ILE A 59 23.10 -0.19 -10.22
N LEU A 60 22.09 -0.95 -10.65
CA LEU A 60 21.11 -1.53 -9.74
C LEU A 60 21.70 -2.72 -8.98
N VAL A 61 21.53 -2.68 -7.66
CA VAL A 61 21.94 -3.76 -6.75
C VAL A 61 20.80 -4.12 -5.82
N CYS A 62 20.82 -5.34 -5.30
CA CYS A 62 19.83 -5.80 -4.34
C CYS A 62 19.80 -4.88 -3.09
N PRO A 63 18.63 -4.35 -2.67
CA PRO A 63 18.51 -3.49 -1.50
C PRO A 63 18.97 -4.13 -0.19
N GLU A 64 18.76 -5.44 -0.04
CA GLU A 64 19.08 -6.21 1.17
C GLU A 64 20.59 -6.47 1.31
N ASP A 65 21.23 -7.05 0.28
CA ASP A 65 22.61 -7.58 0.36
C ASP A 65 23.62 -6.86 -0.55
N LYS A 66 23.16 -5.88 -1.34
CA LYS A 66 23.95 -5.05 -2.26
C LYS A 66 24.68 -5.80 -3.38
N GLY A 67 24.36 -7.06 -3.63
CA GLY A 67 24.95 -7.78 -4.76
C GLY A 67 24.11 -7.67 -6.05
N GLU A 68 24.63 -8.29 -7.10
CA GLU A 68 24.08 -8.27 -8.47
C GLU A 68 22.65 -8.83 -8.56
N LEU A 69 21.93 -8.38 -9.60
CA LEU A 69 20.55 -8.71 -9.94
C LEU A 69 20.45 -9.22 -11.39
N GLU A 70 19.51 -10.14 -11.62
CA GLU A 70 19.22 -10.71 -12.94
C GLU A 70 17.83 -10.28 -13.42
N LEU A 71 17.72 -9.83 -14.67
CA LEU A 71 16.43 -9.62 -15.32
C LEU A 71 15.80 -10.97 -15.67
N ILE A 72 14.58 -11.19 -15.20
CA ILE A 72 13.81 -12.42 -15.47
C ILE A 72 12.41 -12.10 -16.01
N GLU A 73 11.72 -13.13 -16.49
CA GLU A 73 10.31 -13.08 -16.93
C GLU A 73 10.07 -11.99 -17.99
N GLY A 74 10.98 -11.89 -18.98
CA GLY A 74 10.87 -10.90 -20.06
C GLY A 74 11.22 -9.47 -19.63
N GLY A 75 11.93 -9.32 -18.50
CA GLY A 75 12.33 -8.03 -17.95
C GLY A 75 11.32 -7.42 -16.99
N HIS A 76 10.46 -8.24 -16.41
CA HIS A 76 9.43 -7.81 -15.45
C HIS A 76 9.89 -7.82 -13.99
N TYR A 77 10.96 -8.55 -13.69
CA TYR A 77 11.51 -8.62 -12.34
C TYR A 77 13.04 -8.57 -12.35
N LEU A 78 13.58 -8.05 -11.26
CA LEU A 78 14.99 -8.15 -10.88
C LEU A 78 15.13 -9.22 -9.79
N LEU A 79 15.80 -10.32 -10.11
CA LEU A 79 16.04 -11.45 -9.21
C LEU A 79 17.42 -11.34 -8.56
N ASN A 80 17.49 -11.53 -7.25
CA ASN A 80 18.74 -11.89 -6.59
C ASN A 80 18.81 -13.42 -6.41
N PRO A 81 19.72 -14.13 -7.10
CA PRO A 81 19.83 -15.59 -7.02
C PRO A 81 20.37 -16.10 -5.67
N ARG A 82 20.98 -15.24 -4.84
CA ARG A 82 21.59 -15.64 -3.56
C ARG A 82 20.55 -15.78 -2.44
N ASN A 83 19.52 -14.94 -2.45
CA ASN A 83 18.47 -14.94 -1.42
C ASN A 83 17.07 -15.27 -1.96
N GLY A 84 16.92 -15.32 -3.28
CA GLY A 84 15.67 -15.61 -3.98
C GLY A 84 14.71 -14.45 -4.04
N TYR A 85 15.12 -13.24 -3.64
CA TYR A 85 14.24 -12.06 -3.63
C TYR A 85 14.03 -11.58 -5.06
N ARG A 86 12.79 -11.25 -5.39
CA ARG A 86 12.39 -10.73 -6.70
C ARG A 86 11.77 -9.35 -6.52
N TYR A 87 12.27 -8.36 -7.24
CA TYR A 87 11.74 -7.00 -7.21
C TYR A 87 10.97 -6.74 -8.52
N PRO A 88 9.65 -6.45 -8.47
CA PRO A 88 8.88 -6.18 -9.67
C PRO A 88 9.28 -4.85 -10.29
N ILE A 89 9.25 -4.80 -11.63
CA ILE A 89 9.34 -3.58 -12.41
C ILE A 89 7.92 -3.23 -12.85
N ARG A 90 7.45 -2.01 -12.53
CA ARG A 90 6.10 -1.56 -12.89
C ARG A 90 6.14 -0.19 -13.54
N ASP A 91 5.58 -0.08 -14.74
CA ASP A 91 5.65 1.12 -15.58
C ASP A 91 7.09 1.67 -15.73
N GLY A 92 8.07 0.77 -15.85
CA GLY A 92 9.50 1.13 -15.94
C GLY A 92 10.14 1.54 -14.61
N ILE A 93 9.43 1.40 -13.48
CA ILE A 93 9.91 1.75 -12.13
C ILE A 93 10.23 0.45 -11.37
N PRO A 94 11.52 0.17 -11.06
CA PRO A 94 11.88 -0.95 -10.18
C PRO A 94 11.43 -0.68 -8.74
N ILE A 95 10.59 -1.57 -8.18
CA ILE A 95 10.14 -1.45 -6.80
C ILE A 95 11.17 -2.07 -5.85
N MET A 96 12.22 -1.29 -5.55
CA MET A 96 13.41 -1.70 -4.80
C MET A 96 13.21 -1.65 -3.27
N LEU A 97 12.11 -2.24 -2.79
CA LEU A 97 11.80 -2.35 -1.36
C LEU A 97 12.08 -3.76 -0.84
N ILE A 98 12.70 -3.87 0.34
CA ILE A 98 13.02 -5.16 0.98
C ILE A 98 11.76 -6.00 1.20
N ASP A 99 10.66 -5.37 1.62
CA ASP A 99 9.39 -6.06 1.86
C ASP A 99 8.81 -6.68 0.59
N GLU A 100 8.98 -6.02 -0.56
CA GLU A 100 8.55 -6.55 -1.86
C GLU A 100 9.41 -7.73 -2.29
N GLY A 101 10.74 -7.62 -2.11
CA GLY A 101 11.65 -8.74 -2.36
C GLY A 101 11.31 -9.98 -1.53
N ARG A 102 10.95 -9.76 -0.26
CA ARG A 102 10.52 -10.83 0.66
C ARG A 102 9.16 -11.42 0.28
N ALA A 103 8.20 -10.58 -0.10
CA ALA A 103 6.86 -11.01 -0.51
C ALA A 103 6.86 -11.82 -1.81
N ASN A 104 7.79 -11.52 -2.72
CA ASN A 104 7.94 -12.20 -4.01
C ASN A 104 9.10 -13.20 -4.02
N ARG A 105 9.59 -13.63 -2.84
CA ARG A 105 10.73 -14.54 -2.73
C ARG A 105 10.41 -15.89 -3.35
N ILE A 106 11.41 -16.46 -4.02
CA ILE A 106 11.40 -17.84 -4.48
C ILE A 106 12.42 -18.73 -3.80
N PRO A 107 12.20 -20.05 -3.80
CA PRO A 107 13.21 -21.02 -3.41
C PRO A 107 14.43 -20.89 -4.30
N VAL A 108 15.60 -20.84 -3.66
CA VAL A 108 16.93 -20.87 -4.28
C VAL A 108 17.67 -22.11 -3.81
#